data_AF-A0A959WET7-F1
#
_entry.id   AF-A0A959WET7-F1
#
_cell.length_a   1.000
_cell.length_b   1.000
_cell.length_c   1.000
_cell.angle_alpha   90.00
_cell.angle_beta   90.00
_cell.angle_gamma   90.00
#
_symmetry.space_group_name_H-M   'P 1'
#
loop_
_entity.id
_entity.type
_entity.pdbx_description
1 polymer ?
#
loop_
_entity_poly.entity_id
_entity_poly.type
_entity_poly.pdbx_seq_one_letter_code
_entity_poly.pdbx_strand_id
1 'polypeptide(L)'
;MDAYKRYLLPVLLAALLIGAAPAQAKTVNGCLLKQKANCGGKKLNWKLEFHGKLNGANFRNAKMRGADLRNANLKNADLRGADLTSADLRGAWLVGAKLNKATLSTANFTNATLNRANLSAVSAENARFYGSSLDTATLTNGDFSNSSFYGADLSGANLKGSNQPPPPPPFSNEPAKTTTNLINANLWGATLSGTDLTNVNLENANLYGVVAQPDPANFTGTLLYSANLNSTIMEGANFTDAFMHASTIQISAFQGANITDASLGSVIIMNSNFTGADFTGTVFPNALWYHSVCPNGVLQDSLC
;
A
#
# COMPACT_ATOMS: atom_id res chain seq x y z
N MET A 1 -81.66 -28.00 -21.40
CA MET A 1 -80.54 -28.87 -20.95
C MET A 1 -79.36 -28.56 -21.83
N ASP A 2 -78.46 -27.67 -21.43
CA ASP A 2 -77.24 -27.40 -22.21
C ASP A 2 -76.13 -26.91 -21.29
N ALA A 3 -75.57 -27.85 -20.52
CA ALA A 3 -74.43 -27.64 -19.66
C ALA A 3 -73.17 -28.23 -20.32
N TYR A 4 -72.80 -27.79 -21.54
CA TYR A 4 -71.55 -28.21 -22.20
C TYR A 4 -71.05 -27.23 -23.30
N LYS A 5 -71.08 -25.90 -23.07
CA LYS A 5 -70.55 -24.90 -24.04
C LYS A 5 -69.82 -23.70 -23.41
N ARG A 6 -68.87 -23.90 -22.48
CA ARG A 6 -68.02 -22.79 -21.97
C ARG A 6 -66.51 -23.04 -21.78
N TYR A 7 -65.95 -24.14 -22.27
CA TYR A 7 -64.50 -24.37 -22.18
C TYR A 7 -63.93 -24.88 -23.51
N LEU A 8 -63.31 -23.99 -24.29
CA LEU A 8 -62.48 -24.14 -25.52
C LEU A 8 -62.64 -22.82 -26.30
N LEU A 9 -61.72 -21.85 -26.46
CA LEU A 9 -60.26 -21.68 -26.64
C LEU A 9 -59.92 -20.18 -26.33
N PRO A 10 -58.65 -19.67 -26.31
CA PRO A 10 -57.34 -20.32 -26.22
C PRO A 10 -56.43 -19.75 -25.09
N VAL A 11 -55.58 -20.61 -24.52
CA VAL A 11 -54.37 -20.22 -23.77
C VAL A 11 -53.29 -19.83 -24.78
N LEU A 12 -53.29 -18.56 -25.22
CA LEU A 12 -52.23 -18.01 -26.08
C LEU A 12 -52.31 -16.47 -26.16
N LEU A 13 -52.11 -15.76 -25.04
CA LEU A 13 -51.50 -14.41 -24.99
C LEU A 13 -51.37 -13.93 -23.53
N ALA A 14 -50.40 -14.45 -22.80
CA ALA A 14 -49.96 -13.84 -21.53
C ALA A 14 -48.43 -13.98 -21.40
N ALA A 15 -47.74 -13.56 -22.44
CA ALA A 15 -46.32 -13.26 -22.38
C ALA A 15 -46.17 -11.79 -22.81
N LEU A 16 -46.36 -10.85 -21.88
CA LEU A 16 -45.82 -9.49 -21.99
C LEU A 16 -45.92 -8.78 -20.63
N LEU A 17 -44.73 -8.43 -20.12
CA LEU A 17 -44.46 -7.26 -19.28
C LEU A 17 -44.90 -7.33 -17.82
N ILE A 18 -44.21 -8.17 -17.04
CA ILE A 18 -43.72 -7.69 -15.74
C ILE A 18 -42.20 -7.60 -15.86
N GLY A 19 -41.77 -6.60 -16.66
CA GLY A 19 -40.40 -6.14 -16.57
C GLY A 19 -40.20 -5.63 -15.15
N ALA A 20 -39.35 -6.31 -14.37
CA ALA A 20 -38.81 -5.73 -13.16
C ALA A 20 -38.26 -4.35 -13.54
N ALA A 21 -38.86 -3.28 -13.02
CA ALA A 21 -38.35 -1.94 -13.23
C ALA A 21 -36.86 -1.96 -12.82
N PRO A 22 -35.93 -1.48 -13.68
CA PRO A 22 -34.53 -1.41 -13.30
C PRO A 22 -34.45 -0.62 -11.99
N ALA A 23 -33.79 -1.19 -10.98
CA ALA A 23 -33.62 -0.57 -9.67
C ALA A 23 -33.31 0.92 -9.86
N GLN A 24 -34.23 1.80 -9.41
CA GLN A 24 -34.11 3.24 -9.62
C GLN A 24 -32.74 3.70 -9.12
N ALA A 25 -31.93 4.20 -10.05
CA ALA A 25 -30.59 4.64 -9.76
C ALA A 25 -30.65 5.76 -8.71
N LYS A 26 -30.17 5.44 -7.49
CA LYS A 26 -30.27 6.30 -6.31
C LYS A 26 -29.39 7.53 -6.51
N THR A 27 -30.01 8.71 -6.57
CA THR A 27 -29.29 9.98 -6.56
C THR A 27 -28.93 10.37 -5.13
N VAL A 28 -27.66 10.70 -4.87
CA VAL A 28 -27.19 11.20 -3.57
C VAL A 28 -26.69 12.62 -3.74
N ASN A 29 -27.37 13.57 -3.10
CA ASN A 29 -27.07 15.01 -3.19
C ASN A 29 -26.86 15.49 -4.64
N GLY A 30 -27.78 15.06 -5.52
CA GLY A 30 -27.77 15.40 -6.94
C GLY A 30 -26.73 14.64 -7.78
N CYS A 31 -26.01 13.67 -7.22
CA CYS A 31 -25.20 12.76 -8.02
C CYS A 31 -25.89 11.42 -8.26
N LEU A 32 -26.04 11.07 -9.53
CA LEU A 32 -26.47 9.75 -9.95
C LEU A 32 -25.29 8.78 -9.96
N LEU A 33 -25.27 7.83 -9.03
CA LEU A 33 -24.15 6.89 -8.88
C LEU A 33 -24.25 5.77 -9.91
N LYS A 34 -23.34 5.82 -10.89
CA LYS A 34 -23.23 4.88 -12.00
C LYS A 34 -21.83 4.97 -12.61
N GLN A 35 -21.58 4.13 -13.60
CA GLN A 35 -20.39 4.23 -14.44
C GLN A 35 -20.26 5.64 -15.03
N LYS A 36 -19.06 6.22 -14.99
CA LYS A 36 -18.77 7.59 -15.45
C LYS A 36 -19.66 8.67 -14.80
N ALA A 37 -20.19 8.43 -13.61
CA ALA A 37 -20.92 9.45 -12.86
C ALA A 37 -20.06 10.71 -12.66
N ASN A 38 -20.69 11.88 -12.62
CA ASN A 38 -20.00 13.13 -12.31
C ASN A 38 -20.49 13.66 -10.95
N CYS A 39 -19.75 13.33 -9.91
CA CYS A 39 -20.02 13.70 -8.53
C CYS A 39 -18.96 14.63 -7.93
N GLY A 40 -18.19 15.35 -8.76
CA GLY A 40 -17.15 16.24 -8.29
C GLY A 40 -17.66 17.27 -7.26
N GLY A 41 -16.95 17.41 -6.14
CA GLY A 41 -17.27 18.32 -5.04
C GLY A 41 -18.52 17.98 -4.23
N LYS A 42 -19.25 16.91 -4.59
CA LYS A 42 -20.52 16.57 -3.94
C LYS A 42 -20.28 15.96 -2.56
N LYS A 43 -21.23 16.17 -1.65
CA LYS A 43 -21.27 15.50 -0.34
C LYS A 43 -22.00 14.18 -0.51
N LEU A 44 -21.37 13.04 -0.26
CA LEU A 44 -21.91 11.69 -0.50
C LEU A 44 -21.86 10.81 0.77
N ASN A 45 -21.85 11.46 1.95
CA ASN A 45 -21.38 10.94 3.24
C ASN A 45 -22.32 9.98 4.02
N TRP A 46 -21.68 9.24 4.95
CA TRP A 46 -22.09 8.34 6.07
C TRP A 46 -23.11 7.21 5.87
N LYS A 47 -23.85 7.15 4.77
CA LYS A 47 -24.75 6.01 4.47
C LYS A 47 -24.76 5.59 3.01
N LEU A 48 -23.66 5.85 2.31
CA LEU A 48 -23.55 5.36 0.94
C LEU A 48 -23.09 3.92 0.97
N GLU A 49 -24.03 2.98 1.09
CA GLU A 49 -23.82 1.58 0.71
C GLU A 49 -23.91 1.49 -0.81
N PHE A 50 -22.76 1.34 -1.48
CA PHE A 50 -22.74 1.16 -2.92
C PHE A 50 -21.67 0.16 -3.34
N HIS A 51 -22.14 -1.04 -3.71
CA HIS A 51 -21.32 -2.15 -4.20
C HIS A 51 -21.33 -2.23 -5.75
N GLY A 52 -21.68 -1.14 -6.43
CA GLY A 52 -21.98 -1.13 -7.86
C GLY A 52 -20.84 -0.69 -8.78
N LYS A 53 -21.17 -0.51 -10.06
CA LYS A 53 -20.23 -0.07 -11.12
C LYS A 53 -20.05 1.46 -11.09
N LEU A 54 -18.89 1.92 -10.63
CA LEU A 54 -18.44 3.33 -10.62
C LEU A 54 -17.20 3.56 -11.51
N ASN A 55 -16.92 2.64 -12.43
CA ASN A 55 -15.72 2.72 -13.23
C ASN A 55 -15.71 4.02 -14.06
N GLY A 56 -14.58 4.73 -14.02
CA GLY A 56 -14.41 6.03 -14.65
C GLY A 56 -15.25 7.17 -14.05
N ALA A 57 -15.90 6.99 -12.89
CA ALA A 57 -16.63 8.06 -12.24
C ALA A 57 -15.70 9.17 -11.75
N ASN A 58 -16.18 10.41 -11.81
CA ASN A 58 -15.52 11.60 -11.29
C ASN A 58 -16.05 11.92 -9.89
N PHE A 59 -15.20 11.72 -8.89
CA PHE A 59 -15.39 12.05 -7.48
C PHE A 59 -14.37 13.10 -7.00
N ARG A 60 -13.80 13.90 -7.91
CA ARG A 60 -12.82 14.93 -7.55
C ARG A 60 -13.34 15.81 -6.43
N ASN A 61 -12.59 15.98 -5.36
CA ASN A 61 -12.97 16.79 -4.19
C ASN A 61 -14.32 16.41 -3.55
N ALA A 62 -14.87 15.23 -3.83
CA ALA A 62 -16.12 14.78 -3.22
C ALA A 62 -15.89 14.48 -1.73
N LYS A 63 -16.91 14.74 -0.90
CA LYS A 63 -16.88 14.43 0.53
C LYS A 63 -17.55 13.08 0.76
N MET A 64 -16.75 12.05 0.94
CA MET A 64 -17.15 10.63 1.01
C MET A 64 -16.74 10.00 2.34
N ARG A 65 -16.66 10.80 3.41
CA ARG A 65 -16.34 10.33 4.76
C ARG A 65 -17.28 9.20 5.19
N GLY A 66 -16.70 8.09 5.64
CA GLY A 66 -17.44 6.90 6.07
C GLY A 66 -18.28 6.24 4.96
N ALA A 67 -17.99 6.49 3.69
CA ALA A 67 -18.69 5.82 2.59
C ALA A 67 -18.40 4.32 2.61
N ASP A 68 -19.43 3.52 2.32
CA ASP A 68 -19.31 2.07 2.14
C ASP A 68 -19.22 1.74 0.64
N LEU A 69 -17.98 1.55 0.21
CA LEU A 69 -17.58 1.24 -1.16
C LEU A 69 -17.07 -0.20 -1.26
N ARG A 70 -17.46 -1.08 -0.34
CA ARG A 70 -17.04 -2.48 -0.33
C ARG A 70 -17.36 -3.13 -1.67
N ASN A 71 -16.39 -3.81 -2.27
CA ASN A 71 -16.52 -4.47 -3.58
C ASN A 71 -16.95 -3.54 -4.73
N ALA A 72 -16.91 -2.22 -4.55
CA ALA A 72 -17.26 -1.28 -5.61
C ALA A 72 -16.24 -1.35 -6.75
N ASN A 73 -16.72 -1.27 -7.99
CA ASN A 73 -15.83 -1.17 -9.14
C ASN A 73 -15.52 0.31 -9.42
N LEU A 74 -14.37 0.77 -8.93
CA LEU A 74 -13.82 2.12 -9.07
C LEU A 74 -12.68 2.18 -10.10
N LYS A 75 -12.60 1.20 -11.02
CA LYS A 75 -11.54 1.15 -12.05
C LYS A 75 -11.49 2.48 -12.81
N ASN A 76 -10.31 3.08 -12.90
CA ASN A 76 -10.06 4.37 -13.53
C ASN A 76 -10.90 5.55 -12.99
N ALA A 77 -11.50 5.45 -11.79
CA ALA A 77 -12.22 6.55 -11.17
C ALA A 77 -11.26 7.70 -10.82
N ASP A 78 -11.78 8.93 -10.86
CA ASP A 78 -11.05 10.13 -10.50
C ASP A 78 -11.48 10.58 -9.09
N LEU A 79 -10.69 10.21 -8.09
CA LEU A 79 -10.88 10.50 -6.67
C LEU A 79 -9.90 11.59 -6.18
N ARG A 80 -9.30 12.36 -7.10
CA ARG A 80 -8.29 13.37 -6.77
C ARG A 80 -8.86 14.39 -5.79
N GLY A 81 -8.19 14.57 -4.65
CA GLY A 81 -8.64 15.47 -3.59
C GLY A 81 -9.91 15.05 -2.84
N ALA A 82 -10.45 13.86 -3.08
CA ALA A 82 -11.63 13.37 -2.37
C ALA A 82 -11.32 13.15 -0.87
N ASP A 83 -12.31 13.39 -0.02
CA ASP A 83 -12.25 13.05 1.40
C ASP A 83 -12.91 11.68 1.60
N LEU A 84 -12.10 10.64 1.74
CA LEU A 84 -12.47 9.24 2.02
C LEU A 84 -12.12 8.86 3.47
N THR A 85 -12.04 9.83 4.39
CA THR A 85 -11.74 9.55 5.80
C THR A 85 -12.71 8.49 6.35
N SER A 86 -12.17 7.43 6.92
CA SER A 86 -12.91 6.29 7.47
C SER A 86 -13.80 5.54 6.48
N ALA A 87 -13.61 5.71 5.17
CA ALA A 87 -14.36 4.96 4.16
C ALA A 87 -13.99 3.47 4.19
N ASP A 88 -14.96 2.61 3.88
CA ASP A 88 -14.78 1.17 3.77
C ASP A 88 -14.71 0.79 2.29
N LEU A 89 -13.51 0.46 1.82
CA LEU A 89 -13.19 0.04 0.46
C LEU A 89 -12.76 -1.44 0.41
N ARG A 90 -13.17 -2.26 1.38
CA ARG A 90 -12.79 -3.68 1.41
C ARG A 90 -13.19 -4.38 0.11
N GLY A 91 -12.24 -5.06 -0.53
CA GLY A 91 -12.47 -5.77 -1.80
C GLY A 91 -12.76 -4.87 -3.01
N ALA A 92 -12.65 -3.55 -2.89
CA ALA A 92 -12.95 -2.63 -3.99
C ALA A 92 -11.92 -2.76 -5.13
N TRP A 93 -12.36 -2.55 -6.37
CA TRP A 93 -11.50 -2.59 -7.55
C TRP A 93 -11.14 -1.17 -7.98
N LEU A 94 -9.94 -0.72 -7.62
CA LEU A 94 -9.39 0.62 -7.86
C LEU A 94 -8.29 0.63 -8.92
N VAL A 95 -8.22 -0.39 -9.78
CA VAL A 95 -7.18 -0.48 -10.83
C VAL A 95 -7.12 0.82 -11.65
N GLY A 96 -5.95 1.47 -11.69
CA GLY A 96 -5.74 2.73 -12.41
C GLY A 96 -6.50 3.95 -11.86
N ALA A 97 -7.10 3.87 -10.67
CA ALA A 97 -7.80 4.99 -10.06
C ALA A 97 -6.84 6.12 -9.69
N LYS A 98 -7.32 7.37 -9.78
CA LYS A 98 -6.54 8.57 -9.45
C LYS A 98 -6.96 9.07 -8.07
N LEU A 99 -6.20 8.73 -7.03
CA LEU A 99 -6.43 9.16 -5.65
C LEU A 99 -5.48 10.28 -5.21
N ASN A 100 -4.64 10.82 -6.10
CA ASN A 100 -3.62 11.77 -5.68
C ASN A 100 -4.23 12.98 -4.94
N LYS A 101 -3.62 13.35 -3.82
CA LYS A 101 -4.09 14.37 -2.86
C LYS A 101 -5.39 14.04 -2.11
N ALA A 102 -5.89 12.81 -2.16
CA ALA A 102 -7.05 12.40 -1.37
C ALA A 102 -6.72 12.28 0.13
N THR A 103 -7.73 12.49 0.98
CA THR A 103 -7.66 12.17 2.41
C THR A 103 -8.23 10.77 2.63
N LEU A 104 -7.37 9.85 3.04
CA LEU A 104 -7.63 8.42 3.24
C LEU A 104 -7.45 8.01 4.72
N SER A 105 -7.31 8.97 5.64
CA SER A 105 -7.05 8.68 7.06
C SER A 105 -8.08 7.67 7.59
N THR A 106 -7.61 6.60 8.24
CA THR A 106 -8.42 5.48 8.77
C THR A 106 -9.25 4.70 7.74
N ALA A 107 -9.09 4.94 6.43
CA ALA A 107 -9.81 4.20 5.40
C ALA A 107 -9.38 2.73 5.35
N ASN A 108 -10.31 1.86 4.96
CA ASN A 108 -10.10 0.42 4.92
C ASN A 108 -10.04 -0.09 3.47
N PHE A 109 -8.85 -0.43 3.01
CA PHE A 109 -8.56 -1.04 1.71
C PHE A 109 -8.26 -2.54 1.81
N THR A 110 -8.65 -3.22 2.89
CA THR A 110 -8.37 -4.66 3.05
C THR A 110 -8.86 -5.45 1.83
N ASN A 111 -7.97 -6.23 1.24
CA ASN A 111 -8.19 -7.04 0.03
C ASN A 111 -8.63 -6.23 -1.22
N ALA A 112 -8.43 -4.92 -1.24
CA ALA A 112 -8.71 -4.10 -2.41
C ALA A 112 -7.65 -4.27 -3.50
N THR A 113 -8.01 -4.01 -4.75
CA THR A 113 -7.09 -4.05 -5.90
C THR A 113 -6.77 -2.62 -6.34
N LEU A 114 -5.62 -2.10 -5.96
CA LEU A 114 -5.11 -0.76 -6.26
C LEU A 114 -4.01 -0.75 -7.33
N ASN A 115 -3.87 -1.82 -8.13
CA ASN A 115 -2.80 -1.92 -9.12
C ASN A 115 -2.81 -0.71 -10.05
N ARG A 116 -1.63 -0.09 -10.26
CA ARG A 116 -1.44 1.14 -11.06
C ARG A 116 -2.26 2.35 -10.58
N ALA A 117 -2.81 2.32 -9.37
CA ALA A 117 -3.48 3.47 -8.80
C ALA A 117 -2.45 4.56 -8.45
N ASN A 118 -2.88 5.81 -8.53
CA ASN A 118 -2.07 6.94 -8.13
C ASN A 118 -2.53 7.45 -6.76
N LEU A 119 -1.79 7.09 -5.71
CA LEU A 119 -1.92 7.54 -4.34
C LEU A 119 -0.87 8.61 -3.97
N SER A 120 -0.36 9.38 -4.94
CA SER A 120 0.65 10.38 -4.60
C SER A 120 0.08 11.52 -3.75
N ALA A 121 0.87 11.99 -2.78
CA ALA A 121 0.50 13.08 -1.88
C ALA A 121 -0.82 12.85 -1.11
N VAL A 122 -1.20 11.60 -0.83
CA VAL A 122 -2.35 11.30 0.02
C VAL A 122 -2.03 11.52 1.49
N SER A 123 -3.07 11.74 2.29
CA SER A 123 -2.99 11.56 3.75
C SER A 123 -3.70 10.27 4.11
N ALA A 124 -2.95 9.20 4.35
CA ALA A 124 -3.40 7.84 4.60
C ALA A 124 -2.99 7.34 5.99
N GLU A 125 -2.84 8.25 6.94
CA GLU A 125 -2.52 7.93 8.33
C GLU A 125 -3.54 6.92 8.89
N ASN A 126 -3.06 5.87 9.56
CA ASN A 126 -3.90 4.80 10.13
C ASN A 126 -4.76 4.03 9.10
N ALA A 127 -4.50 4.15 7.80
CA ALA A 127 -5.22 3.38 6.78
C ALA A 127 -4.84 1.89 6.83
N ARG A 128 -5.74 1.03 6.36
CA ARG A 128 -5.53 -0.43 6.32
C ARG A 128 -5.45 -0.92 4.88
N PHE A 129 -4.33 -1.52 4.51
CA PHE A 129 -4.03 -2.13 3.21
C PHE A 129 -3.80 -3.64 3.31
N TYR A 130 -4.27 -4.29 4.39
CA TYR A 130 -4.11 -5.74 4.61
C TYR A 130 -4.48 -6.54 3.36
N GLY A 131 -3.55 -7.37 2.85
CA GLY A 131 -3.79 -8.26 1.71
C GLY A 131 -4.20 -7.55 0.41
N SER A 132 -4.03 -6.23 0.32
CA SER A 132 -4.35 -5.48 -0.89
C SER A 132 -3.23 -5.62 -1.93
N SER A 133 -3.59 -5.51 -3.21
CA SER A 133 -2.59 -5.44 -4.28
C SER A 133 -2.40 -3.99 -4.68
N LEU A 134 -1.18 -3.49 -4.52
CA LEU A 134 -0.68 -2.19 -4.92
C LEU A 134 0.39 -2.33 -6.01
N ASP A 135 0.38 -3.44 -6.76
CA ASP A 135 1.31 -3.68 -7.86
C ASP A 135 1.40 -2.44 -8.76
N THR A 136 2.62 -1.97 -8.98
CA THR A 136 2.95 -0.81 -9.83
C THR A 136 2.19 0.48 -9.48
N ALA A 137 1.65 0.61 -8.27
CA ALA A 137 1.01 1.82 -7.79
C ALA A 137 2.03 2.94 -7.49
N THR A 138 1.58 4.19 -7.55
CA THR A 138 2.39 5.36 -7.15
C THR A 138 1.94 5.87 -5.79
N LEU A 139 2.84 5.89 -4.80
CA LEU A 139 2.58 6.32 -3.43
C LEU A 139 3.47 7.51 -3.01
N THR A 140 4.20 8.09 -3.95
CA THR A 140 5.17 9.18 -3.69
C THR A 140 4.56 10.37 -2.94
N ASN A 141 5.33 10.94 -2.03
CA ASN A 141 4.97 12.10 -1.21
C ASN A 141 3.74 11.89 -0.30
N GLY A 142 3.27 10.65 -0.11
CA GLY A 142 2.13 10.33 0.74
C GLY A 142 2.53 10.13 2.19
N ASP A 143 1.61 10.47 3.09
CA ASP A 143 1.73 10.15 4.50
C ASP A 143 0.95 8.86 4.82
N PHE A 144 1.67 7.80 5.11
CA PHE A 144 1.15 6.48 5.47
C PHE A 144 1.55 6.09 6.89
N SER A 145 1.83 7.08 7.75
CA SER A 145 2.20 6.83 9.14
C SER A 145 1.15 5.99 9.85
N ASN A 146 1.59 5.04 10.69
CA ASN A 146 0.73 4.12 11.44
C ASN A 146 -0.21 3.24 10.58
N SER A 147 0.00 3.18 9.26
CA SER A 147 -0.80 2.34 8.37
C SER A 147 -0.37 0.87 8.42
N SER A 148 -1.24 -0.02 7.96
CA SER A 148 -0.93 -1.46 7.89
C SER A 148 -0.96 -1.95 6.45
N PHE A 149 0.19 -2.41 5.96
CA PHE A 149 0.40 -3.13 4.70
C PHE A 149 0.61 -4.64 4.95
N TYR A 150 0.10 -5.19 6.05
CA TYR A 150 0.26 -6.61 6.36
C TYR A 150 -0.14 -7.50 5.16
N GLY A 151 0.79 -8.31 4.68
CA GLY A 151 0.59 -9.21 3.54
C GLY A 151 0.20 -8.51 2.23
N ALA A 152 0.41 -7.20 2.12
CA ALA A 152 0.12 -6.46 0.90
C ALA A 152 1.16 -6.73 -0.18
N ASP A 153 0.74 -6.69 -1.42
CA ASP A 153 1.61 -6.78 -2.58
C ASP A 153 1.95 -5.35 -3.06
N LEU A 154 3.19 -4.92 -2.84
CA LEU A 154 3.72 -3.62 -3.27
C LEU A 154 4.70 -3.80 -4.45
N SER A 155 4.64 -4.92 -5.17
CA SER A 155 5.58 -5.23 -6.25
C SER A 155 5.60 -4.11 -7.30
N GLY A 156 6.79 -3.63 -7.66
CA GLY A 156 6.98 -2.53 -8.61
C GLY A 156 6.39 -1.19 -8.18
N ALA A 157 5.89 -1.05 -6.96
CA ALA A 157 5.31 0.19 -6.48
C ALA A 157 6.38 1.26 -6.30
N ASN A 158 6.01 2.51 -6.58
CA ASN A 158 6.88 3.67 -6.44
C ASN A 158 6.51 4.46 -5.17
N LEU A 159 7.32 4.32 -4.12
CA LEU A 159 7.18 5.05 -2.86
C LEU A 159 8.22 6.18 -2.73
N LYS A 160 9.09 6.39 -3.72
CA LYS A 160 10.20 7.33 -3.68
C LYS A 160 9.85 8.68 -3.02
N GLY A 161 10.65 9.07 -2.03
CA GLY A 161 10.66 10.40 -1.45
C GLY A 161 11.39 11.39 -2.37
N SER A 162 10.94 12.65 -2.37
CA SER A 162 11.48 13.71 -3.23
C SER A 162 12.73 14.39 -2.69
N ASN A 163 13.06 14.18 -1.41
CA ASN A 163 14.17 14.86 -0.73
C ASN A 163 15.17 13.82 -0.22
N GLN A 164 16.47 14.09 -0.33
CA GLN A 164 17.48 13.28 0.35
C GLN A 164 17.31 13.46 1.87
N PRO A 165 17.42 12.37 2.67
CA PRO A 165 17.46 12.51 4.11
C PRO A 165 18.70 13.33 4.51
N PRO A 166 18.61 14.15 5.58
CA PRO A 166 19.79 14.76 6.16
C PRO A 166 20.79 13.68 6.59
N PRO A 167 22.10 14.00 6.61
CA PRO A 167 23.12 13.12 7.15
C PRO A 167 22.78 12.72 8.60
N PRO A 168 23.20 11.53 9.06
CA PRO A 168 22.82 11.01 10.36
C PRO A 168 23.39 11.90 11.49
N PRO A 169 22.80 11.88 12.70
CA PRO A 169 23.22 12.71 13.84
C PRO A 169 24.74 12.58 14.17
N PRO A 170 25.35 13.60 14.82
CA PRO A 170 24.76 14.41 15.88
C PRO A 170 24.13 15.72 15.38
N PHE A 171 24.26 16.02 14.09
CA PHE A 171 23.89 17.30 13.50
C PHE A 171 22.43 17.33 13.02
N SER A 172 21.52 17.14 13.96
CA SER A 172 20.22 17.83 14.04
C SER A 172 19.30 16.99 14.92
N ASN A 173 18.66 17.65 15.88
CA ASN A 173 17.45 17.14 16.52
C ASN A 173 16.24 17.26 15.59
N GLU A 174 16.46 17.45 14.28
CA GLU A 174 15.38 17.51 13.30
C GLU A 174 15.15 16.11 12.76
N PRO A 175 13.93 15.57 12.89
CA PRO A 175 13.59 14.32 12.23
C PRO A 175 13.80 14.51 10.73
N ALA A 176 14.62 13.63 10.15
CA ALA A 176 14.82 13.53 8.72
C ALA A 176 13.47 13.48 8.00
N LYS A 177 13.11 14.58 7.33
CA LYS A 177 11.80 14.71 6.69
C LYS A 177 11.88 14.28 5.23
N THR A 178 11.61 13.01 5.01
CA THR A 178 11.24 12.52 3.68
C THR A 178 9.83 12.99 3.35
N THR A 179 9.48 13.00 2.06
CA THR A 179 8.11 13.35 1.66
C THR A 179 7.17 12.15 1.66
N THR A 180 7.69 10.93 1.49
CA THR A 180 6.92 9.69 1.68
C THR A 180 7.22 9.11 3.05
N ASN A 181 6.19 8.99 3.87
CA ASN A 181 6.30 8.61 5.27
C ASN A 181 5.57 7.30 5.57
N LEU A 182 6.28 6.33 6.14
CA LEU A 182 5.79 5.05 6.64
C LEU A 182 6.26 4.82 8.10
N ILE A 183 6.42 5.88 8.88
CA ILE A 183 6.73 5.79 10.31
C ILE A 183 5.69 4.89 11.00
N ASN A 184 6.16 3.95 11.81
CA ASN A 184 5.35 2.96 12.53
C ASN A 184 4.46 2.08 11.62
N ALA A 185 4.70 2.06 10.30
CA ALA A 185 3.89 1.25 9.41
C ALA A 185 4.15 -0.24 9.62
N ASN A 186 3.10 -1.04 9.51
CA ASN A 186 3.21 -2.50 9.58
C ASN A 186 3.27 -3.10 8.17
N LEU A 187 4.45 -3.48 7.70
CA LEU A 187 4.67 -4.15 6.42
C LEU A 187 4.86 -5.67 6.57
N TRP A 188 4.47 -6.27 7.70
CA TRP A 188 4.69 -7.70 7.95
C TRP A 188 4.22 -8.56 6.77
N GLY A 189 5.11 -9.37 6.21
CA GLY A 189 4.82 -10.30 5.12
C GLY A 189 4.45 -9.63 3.80
N ALA A 190 4.65 -8.32 3.66
CA ALA A 190 4.43 -7.63 2.40
C ALA A 190 5.49 -8.04 1.36
N THR A 191 5.09 -8.01 0.09
CA THR A 191 6.03 -8.22 -1.03
C THR A 191 6.50 -6.86 -1.55
N LEU A 192 7.82 -6.67 -1.63
CA LEU A 192 8.49 -5.46 -2.10
C LEU A 192 9.30 -5.67 -3.39
N SER A 193 9.02 -6.73 -4.16
CA SER A 193 9.74 -7.04 -5.40
C SER A 193 9.75 -5.84 -6.36
N GLY A 194 10.91 -5.29 -6.70
CA GLY A 194 11.05 -4.15 -7.61
C GLY A 194 10.48 -2.83 -7.08
N THR A 195 10.17 -2.75 -5.79
CA THR A 195 9.64 -1.53 -5.16
C THR A 195 10.74 -0.47 -5.02
N ASP A 196 10.42 0.78 -5.37
CA ASP A 196 11.31 1.93 -5.14
C ASP A 196 10.97 2.64 -3.82
N LEU A 197 11.83 2.46 -2.83
CA LEU A 197 11.77 3.04 -1.48
C LEU A 197 12.83 4.13 -1.28
N THR A 198 13.40 4.65 -2.37
CA THR A 198 14.44 5.69 -2.30
C THR A 198 13.97 6.85 -1.44
N ASN A 199 14.77 7.23 -0.42
CA ASN A 199 14.47 8.33 0.49
C ASN A 199 13.09 8.23 1.16
N VAL A 200 12.66 7.02 1.53
CA VAL A 200 11.43 6.80 2.30
C VAL A 200 11.75 6.78 3.79
N ASN A 201 10.84 7.26 4.63
CA ASN A 201 10.94 7.10 6.08
C ASN A 201 10.18 5.85 6.53
N LEU A 202 10.90 4.84 7.00
CA LEU A 202 10.43 3.59 7.59
C LEU A 202 10.86 3.47 9.07
N GLU A 203 11.05 4.58 9.76
CA GLU A 203 11.37 4.57 11.19
C GLU A 203 10.29 3.83 11.98
N ASN A 204 10.73 2.94 12.88
CA ASN A 204 9.89 2.04 13.67
C ASN A 204 8.96 1.13 12.84
N ALA A 205 9.20 1.00 11.52
CA ALA A 205 8.37 0.15 10.68
C ALA A 205 8.65 -1.32 10.96
N ASN A 206 7.60 -2.13 10.85
CA ASN A 206 7.71 -3.57 10.98
C ASN A 206 7.79 -4.22 9.60
N LEU A 207 8.99 -4.66 9.19
CA LEU A 207 9.23 -5.37 7.94
C LEU A 207 9.34 -6.89 8.14
N TYR A 208 8.89 -7.45 9.26
CA TYR A 208 9.03 -8.88 9.51
C TYR A 208 8.49 -9.72 8.35
N GLY A 209 9.27 -10.67 7.83
CA GLY A 209 8.80 -11.58 6.78
C GLY A 209 8.65 -10.96 5.39
N VAL A 210 9.11 -9.72 5.20
CA VAL A 210 9.06 -9.04 3.89
C VAL A 210 9.93 -9.75 2.86
N VAL A 211 9.43 -9.82 1.63
CA VAL A 211 10.13 -10.45 0.49
C VAL A 211 10.34 -9.45 -0.63
N ALA A 212 11.59 -9.17 -1.01
CA ALA A 212 12.00 -8.26 -2.07
C ALA A 212 12.57 -8.99 -3.30
N GLN A 213 11.93 -10.09 -3.69
CA GLN A 213 12.30 -10.96 -4.82
C GLN A 213 11.08 -11.27 -5.70
N PRO A 214 11.27 -11.62 -6.98
CA PRO A 214 12.55 -11.86 -7.67
C PRO A 214 13.29 -10.58 -8.10
N ASP A 215 12.58 -9.46 -8.22
CA ASP A 215 13.19 -8.19 -8.59
C ASP A 215 13.64 -7.46 -7.31
N PRO A 216 14.92 -7.09 -7.16
CA PRO A 216 15.38 -6.45 -5.94
C PRO A 216 14.71 -5.10 -5.67
N ALA A 217 14.37 -4.84 -4.41
CA ALA A 217 13.88 -3.54 -3.95
C ALA A 217 15.01 -2.51 -3.83
N ASN A 218 14.67 -1.23 -3.99
CA ASN A 218 15.61 -0.12 -3.83
C ASN A 218 15.33 0.69 -2.56
N PHE A 219 16.18 0.54 -1.55
CA PHE A 219 16.20 1.25 -0.27
C PHE A 219 17.27 2.36 -0.22
N THR A 220 17.68 2.94 -1.35
CA THR A 220 18.71 3.99 -1.36
C THR A 220 18.30 5.17 -0.48
N GLY A 221 19.13 5.56 0.49
CA GLY A 221 18.83 6.66 1.41
C GLY A 221 17.59 6.42 2.29
N THR A 222 17.09 5.20 2.40
CA THR A 222 15.91 4.93 3.23
C THR A 222 16.24 5.03 4.71
N LEU A 223 15.34 5.63 5.49
CA LEU A 223 15.46 5.70 6.94
C LEU A 223 14.78 4.47 7.56
N LEU A 224 15.58 3.60 8.17
CA LEU A 224 15.16 2.33 8.81
C LEU A 224 15.50 2.34 10.31
N TYR A 225 15.50 3.53 10.92
CA TYR A 225 15.73 3.69 12.36
C TYR A 225 14.77 2.79 13.16
N SER A 226 15.31 1.95 14.04
CA SER A 226 14.53 1.04 14.88
C SER A 226 13.57 0.12 14.10
N ALA A 227 13.81 -0.11 12.81
CA ALA A 227 12.97 -0.96 12.00
C ALA A 227 13.21 -2.45 12.33
N ASN A 228 12.18 -3.26 12.18
CA ASN A 228 12.28 -4.71 12.34
C ASN A 228 12.43 -5.38 10.97
N LEU A 229 13.65 -5.78 10.60
CA LEU A 229 13.97 -6.50 9.36
C LEU A 229 14.17 -8.01 9.58
N ASN A 230 13.56 -8.58 10.61
CA ASN A 230 13.68 -10.01 10.91
C ASN A 230 12.92 -10.87 9.88
N SER A 231 13.42 -12.08 9.63
CA SER A 231 12.84 -13.04 8.69
C SER A 231 12.64 -12.47 7.28
N THR A 232 13.46 -11.49 6.88
CA THR A 232 13.31 -10.83 5.57
C THR A 232 14.12 -11.52 4.49
N ILE A 233 13.64 -11.40 3.25
CA ILE A 233 14.37 -11.79 2.04
C ILE A 233 14.66 -10.52 1.24
N MET A 234 15.90 -10.05 1.34
CA MET A 234 16.43 -8.82 0.76
C MET A 234 17.60 -9.11 -0.21
N GLU A 235 17.59 -10.29 -0.82
CA GLU A 235 18.63 -10.71 -1.76
C GLU A 235 18.73 -9.73 -2.94
N GLY A 236 19.95 -9.24 -3.22
CA GLY A 236 20.23 -8.26 -4.26
C GLY A 236 19.68 -6.84 -4.01
N ALA A 237 18.96 -6.61 -2.91
CA ALA A 237 18.35 -5.32 -2.63
C ALA A 237 19.41 -4.22 -2.41
N ASN A 238 19.08 -2.99 -2.79
CA ASN A 238 20.00 -1.86 -2.73
C ASN A 238 19.72 -0.98 -1.51
N PHE A 239 20.63 -0.96 -0.54
CA PHE A 239 20.62 -0.16 0.68
C PHE A 239 21.72 0.93 0.67
N THR A 240 22.18 1.37 -0.51
CA THR A 240 23.16 2.46 -0.59
C THR A 240 22.70 3.67 0.23
N ASP A 241 23.56 4.24 1.07
CA ASP A 241 23.24 5.39 1.94
C ASP A 241 22.07 5.14 2.95
N ALA A 242 21.66 3.89 3.19
CA ALA A 242 20.55 3.60 4.10
C ALA A 242 20.94 3.80 5.57
N PHE A 243 19.97 4.22 6.39
CA PHE A 243 20.16 4.45 7.82
C PHE A 243 19.40 3.42 8.65
N MET A 244 20.11 2.45 9.22
CA MET A 244 19.52 1.28 9.89
C MET A 244 19.76 1.29 11.41
N HIS A 245 19.96 2.47 12.01
CA HIS A 245 20.38 2.54 13.41
C HIS A 245 19.33 1.93 14.36
N ALA A 246 19.78 1.14 15.33
CA ALA A 246 18.95 0.40 16.30
C ALA A 246 17.92 -0.55 15.68
N SER A 247 18.06 -0.91 14.39
CA SER A 247 17.21 -1.91 13.75
C SER A 247 17.61 -3.34 14.15
N THR A 248 16.72 -4.30 13.88
CA THR A 248 17.01 -5.73 14.07
C THR A 248 17.02 -6.46 12.74
N ILE A 249 18.04 -7.29 12.52
CA ILE A 249 18.18 -8.17 11.36
C ILE A 249 18.42 -9.58 11.89
N GLN A 250 17.37 -10.41 11.94
CA GLN A 250 17.47 -11.77 12.45
C GLN A 250 16.86 -12.78 11.49
N ILE A 251 17.56 -13.89 11.22
CA ILE A 251 17.06 -14.95 10.34
C ILE A 251 16.73 -14.39 8.94
N SER A 252 17.56 -13.46 8.46
CA SER A 252 17.29 -12.73 7.23
C SER A 252 18.31 -13.05 6.13
N ALA A 253 17.86 -12.95 4.89
CA ALA A 253 18.62 -13.21 3.68
C ALA A 253 18.96 -11.88 3.00
N PHE A 254 20.26 -11.54 2.92
CA PHE A 254 20.81 -10.32 2.32
C PHE A 254 21.87 -10.66 1.26
N GLN A 255 21.81 -11.85 0.67
CA GLN A 255 22.80 -12.32 -0.29
C GLN A 255 22.86 -11.38 -1.50
N GLY A 256 24.07 -10.94 -1.86
CA GLY A 256 24.29 -10.00 -2.96
C GLY A 256 23.70 -8.61 -2.75
N ALA A 257 23.19 -8.27 -1.56
CA ALA A 257 22.65 -6.94 -1.28
C ALA A 257 23.77 -5.89 -1.36
N ASN A 258 23.47 -4.73 -1.95
CA ASN A 258 24.37 -3.59 -1.92
C ASN A 258 24.08 -2.77 -0.65
N ILE A 259 24.99 -2.71 0.30
CA ILE A 259 24.81 -1.99 1.58
C ILE A 259 25.90 -0.89 1.70
N THR A 260 26.41 -0.41 0.56
CA THR A 260 27.47 0.60 0.51
C THR A 260 27.07 1.92 1.16
N ASP A 261 28.03 2.57 1.82
CA ASP A 261 27.86 3.85 2.51
C ASP A 261 26.68 3.91 3.53
N ALA A 262 26.15 2.75 3.91
CA ALA A 262 25.06 2.64 4.87
C ALA A 262 25.55 2.80 6.32
N SER A 263 24.64 3.21 7.21
CA SER A 263 24.90 3.36 8.64
C SER A 263 24.13 2.33 9.45
N LEU A 264 24.83 1.35 10.00
CA LEU A 264 24.31 0.22 10.75
C LEU A 264 24.66 0.35 12.24
N GLY A 265 24.39 1.52 12.83
CA GLY A 265 24.72 1.78 14.23
C GLY A 265 23.79 1.06 15.21
N SER A 266 24.33 0.43 16.25
CA SER A 266 23.55 -0.30 17.26
C SER A 266 22.60 -1.36 16.67
N VAL A 267 22.86 -1.81 15.43
CA VAL A 267 22.07 -2.86 14.78
C VAL A 267 22.34 -4.19 15.48
N ILE A 268 21.33 -5.03 15.59
CA ILE A 268 21.49 -6.41 16.07
C ILE A 268 21.33 -7.35 14.87
N ILE A 269 22.43 -7.99 14.47
CA ILE A 269 22.49 -8.95 13.37
C ILE A 269 22.66 -10.35 13.94
N MET A 270 21.71 -11.25 13.67
CA MET A 270 21.75 -12.64 14.15
C MET A 270 21.27 -13.65 13.12
N ASN A 271 21.91 -14.82 13.02
CA ASN A 271 21.45 -15.95 12.19
C ASN A 271 21.13 -15.55 10.74
N SER A 272 21.85 -14.56 10.19
CA SER A 272 21.52 -13.95 8.90
C SER A 272 22.61 -14.22 7.87
N ASN A 273 22.27 -14.13 6.59
CA ASN A 273 23.18 -14.45 5.50
C ASN A 273 23.46 -13.22 4.63
N PHE A 274 24.70 -12.76 4.63
CA PHE A 274 25.18 -11.64 3.81
C PHE A 274 26.14 -12.09 2.70
N THR A 275 26.13 -13.36 2.30
CA THR A 275 27.05 -13.87 1.26
C THR A 275 26.99 -13.00 0.00
N GLY A 276 28.14 -12.49 -0.42
CA GLY A 276 28.27 -11.62 -1.59
C GLY A 276 27.71 -10.20 -1.43
N ALA A 277 27.25 -9.81 -0.24
CA ALA A 277 26.84 -8.42 0.02
C ALA A 277 28.03 -7.45 -0.05
N ASP A 278 27.78 -6.21 -0.47
CA ASP A 278 28.80 -5.16 -0.53
C ASP A 278 28.68 -4.24 0.69
N PHE A 279 29.74 -4.20 1.51
CA PHE A 279 29.85 -3.33 2.69
C PHE A 279 30.84 -2.17 2.49
N THR A 280 31.19 -1.82 1.25
CA THR A 280 32.13 -0.73 0.99
C THR A 280 31.60 0.59 1.55
N GLY A 281 32.37 1.23 2.44
CA GLY A 281 31.98 2.49 3.08
C GLY A 281 30.94 2.36 4.21
N THR A 282 30.41 1.16 4.46
CA THR A 282 29.44 0.90 5.52
C THR A 282 30.07 1.09 6.90
N VAL A 283 29.33 1.69 7.83
CA VAL A 283 29.77 1.87 9.22
C VAL A 283 28.90 1.08 10.20
N PHE A 284 29.52 0.46 11.20
CA PHE A 284 28.87 -0.42 12.17
C PHE A 284 29.08 0.01 13.64
N PRO A 285 28.82 1.29 14.02
CA PRO A 285 29.12 1.75 15.36
C PRO A 285 28.24 1.04 16.40
N ASN A 286 28.86 0.34 17.35
CA ASN A 286 28.18 -0.46 18.38
C ASN A 286 27.23 -1.54 17.83
N ALA A 287 27.44 -1.98 16.59
CA ALA A 287 26.69 -3.10 16.02
C ALA A 287 27.01 -4.40 16.77
N LEU A 288 26.01 -5.25 16.93
CA LEU A 288 26.16 -6.60 17.43
C LEU A 288 25.99 -7.59 16.28
N TRP A 289 26.92 -8.52 16.17
CA TRP A 289 26.94 -9.55 15.12
C TRP A 289 27.06 -10.92 15.77
N TYR A 290 26.10 -11.80 15.54
CA TYR A 290 26.10 -13.15 16.09
C TYR A 290 25.69 -14.18 15.04
N HIS A 291 26.42 -15.28 14.95
CA HIS A 291 26.08 -16.45 14.16
C HIS A 291 25.59 -16.13 12.74
N SER A 292 26.26 -15.21 12.06
CA SER A 292 25.82 -14.70 10.75
C SER A 292 26.93 -14.83 9.72
N VAL A 293 26.54 -15.08 8.48
CA VAL A 293 27.47 -15.33 7.36
C VAL A 293 27.90 -14.00 6.76
N CYS A 294 29.20 -13.75 6.77
CA CYS A 294 29.82 -12.55 6.19
C CYS A 294 29.76 -12.53 4.66
N PRO A 295 30.05 -11.36 4.03
CA PRO A 295 30.18 -11.24 2.58
C PRO A 295 31.03 -12.29 1.88
N ASN A 296 32.12 -12.74 2.52
CA ASN A 296 33.00 -13.78 1.98
C ASN A 296 32.46 -15.22 2.11
N GLY A 297 31.24 -15.40 2.63
CA GLY A 297 30.61 -16.71 2.82
C GLY A 297 31.01 -17.43 4.11
N VAL A 298 31.81 -16.81 4.98
CA VAL A 298 32.25 -17.41 6.25
C VAL A 298 31.28 -17.05 7.38
N LEU A 299 30.86 -18.04 8.15
CA LEU A 299 30.06 -17.86 9.37
C LEU A 299 30.92 -17.28 10.50
N GLN A 300 30.46 -16.21 11.15
CA GLN A 300 31.18 -15.56 12.25
C GLN A 300 30.23 -15.13 13.39
N ASP A 301 30.78 -15.11 14.61
CA ASP A 301 30.15 -14.59 15.84
C ASP A 301 30.68 -13.21 16.24
N SER A 302 31.36 -12.54 15.31
CA SER A 302 31.89 -11.19 15.43
C SER A 302 31.69 -10.45 14.13
N LEU A 303 31.73 -9.11 14.19
CA LEU A 303 31.54 -8.23 13.05
C LEU A 303 32.51 -8.57 11.90
N CYS A 304 31.98 -8.66 10.68
CA CYS A 304 32.72 -8.67 9.42
C CYS A 304 33.30 -7.27 9.15
#